data_AF-A0A7Y5Q6Z3-F1
#
_entry.id   AF-A0A7Y5Q6Z3-F1
#
_cell.length_a   1.000
_cell.length_b   1.000
_cell.length_c   1.000
_cell.angle_alpha   90.00
_cell.angle_beta   90.00
_cell.angle_gamma   90.00
#
_symmetry.space_group_name_H-M   'P 1'
#
loop_
_entity.id
_entity.type
_entity.pdbx_description
1 polymer ?
#
loop_
_entity_poly.entity_id
_entity_poly.type
_entity_poly.pdbx_seq_one_letter_code
_entity_poly.pdbx_strand_id
1 'polypeptide(L)'
;MGRRDKRRQKVLAAGRNVRLSDAIGLLEAEGFDCRIGGNGHWRCCHAESGILVGFAGPHGREGYLLPAYVKRLREALAAVDQWREDGNEPA
;
A
#
# COMPACT_ATOMS: atom_id res chain seq x y z
N MET A 1 13.23 16.07 -1.97
CA MET A 1 12.09 15.18 -2.28
C MET A 1 12.59 13.76 -2.45
N GLY A 2 12.32 12.88 -1.47
CA GLY A 2 12.86 11.52 -1.43
C GLY A 2 12.28 10.61 -2.53
N ARG A 3 12.94 9.48 -2.81
CA ARG A 3 12.44 8.46 -3.76
C ARG A 3 11.07 7.92 -3.36
N ARG A 4 10.80 7.88 -2.05
CA ARG A 4 9.55 7.49 -1.40
C ARG A 4 8.39 8.43 -1.77
N ASP A 5 8.57 9.73 -1.58
CA ASP A 5 7.57 10.76 -1.93
C ASP A 5 7.18 10.73 -3.40
N LYS A 6 8.14 10.53 -4.30
CA LYS A 6 7.88 10.45 -5.75
C LYS A 6 7.01 9.24 -6.09
N ARG A 7 7.24 8.09 -5.46
CA ARG A 7 6.46 6.87 -5.68
C ARG A 7 5.05 7.02 -5.10
N ARG A 8 4.93 7.61 -3.92
CA ARG A 8 3.65 7.95 -3.28
C ARG A 8 2.82 8.90 -4.12
N GLN A 9 3.39 10.03 -4.56
CA GLN A 9 2.71 10.96 -5.46
C GLN A 9 2.28 10.30 -6.77
N LYS A 10 3.12 9.45 -7.38
CA LYS A 10 2.76 8.71 -8.59
C LYS A 10 1.52 7.84 -8.39
N VAL A 11 1.46 7.08 -7.29
CA VAL A 11 0.33 6.20 -6.97
C VAL A 11 -0.93 7.00 -6.61
N LEU A 12 -0.79 8.09 -5.86
CA LEU A 12 -1.91 8.97 -5.51
C LEU A 12 -2.44 9.72 -6.74
N ALA A 13 -1.56 10.14 -7.65
CA ALA A 13 -1.91 10.83 -8.90
C ALA A 13 -2.45 9.89 -9.98
N ALA A 14 -2.12 8.59 -9.95
CA ALA A 14 -2.58 7.60 -10.94
C ALA A 14 -4.10 7.36 -10.96
N GLY A 15 -4.87 8.04 -10.10
CA GLY A 15 -6.33 8.02 -10.13
C GLY A 15 -6.87 6.60 -9.90
N ARG A 16 -7.37 5.97 -10.96
CA ARG A 16 -7.98 4.63 -10.93
C ARG A 16 -7.05 3.51 -11.41
N ASN A 17 -5.90 3.86 -12.02
CA ASN A 17 -5.03 2.92 -12.71
C ASN A 17 -3.71 2.73 -11.95
N VAL A 18 -3.77 2.18 -10.74
CA VAL A 18 -2.57 1.85 -9.95
C VAL A 18 -2.15 0.42 -10.29
N ARG A 19 -0.91 0.22 -10.74
CA ARG A 19 -0.37 -1.15 -10.92
C ARG A 19 -0.20 -1.84 -9.57
N LEU A 20 -0.51 -3.13 -9.52
CA LEU A 20 -0.33 -3.96 -8.33
C LEU A 20 1.11 -3.90 -7.80
N SER A 21 2.11 -4.00 -8.67
CA SER A 21 3.53 -3.90 -8.31
C SER A 21 3.92 -2.52 -7.78
N ASP A 22 3.39 -1.43 -8.36
CA ASP A 22 3.59 -0.06 -7.85
C ASP A 22 2.98 0.10 -6.44
N ALA A 23 1.81 -0.50 -6.19
CA ALA A 23 1.14 -0.45 -4.88
C ALA A 23 1.89 -1.25 -3.80
N ILE A 24 2.30 -2.49 -4.11
CA ILE A 24 3.09 -3.33 -3.19
C ILE A 24 4.42 -2.64 -2.88
N GLY A 25 5.16 -2.21 -3.91
CA GLY A 25 6.44 -1.53 -3.73
C GLY A 25 6.33 -0.15 -3.09
N LEU A 26 5.13 0.43 -2.99
CA LEU A 26 4.88 1.61 -2.16
C LEU A 26 4.67 1.21 -0.70
N LEU A 27 3.83 0.21 -0.43
CA LEU A 27 3.56 -0.29 0.92
C LEU A 27 4.83 -0.82 1.59
N GLU A 28 5.64 -1.61 0.90
CA GLU A 28 6.93 -2.07 1.41
C GLU A 28 7.86 -0.91 1.77
N ALA A 29 7.89 0.15 0.94
CA ALA A 29 8.68 1.35 1.22
C ALA A 29 8.13 2.18 2.40
N GLU A 30 6.85 1.98 2.75
CA GLU A 30 6.21 2.59 3.91
C GLU A 30 6.36 1.76 5.19
N GLY A 31 6.95 0.56 5.13
CA GLY A 31 7.16 -0.33 6.27
C GLY A 31 6.16 -1.50 6.38
N PHE A 32 5.35 -1.74 5.35
CA PHE A 32 4.43 -2.88 5.34
C PHE A 32 5.13 -4.16 4.89
N ASP A 33 4.87 -5.25 5.61
CA ASP A 33 5.18 -6.62 5.20
C ASP A 33 4.05 -7.14 4.30
N CYS A 34 4.30 -7.26 3.00
CA CYS A 34 3.35 -7.70 2.00
C CYS A 34 3.55 -9.17 1.62
N ARG A 35 2.52 -10.01 1.81
CA ARG A 35 2.54 -11.43 1.45
C ARG A 35 1.34 -11.80 0.58
N ILE A 36 1.57 -12.66 -0.40
CA ILE A 36 0.50 -13.28 -1.17
C ILE A 36 0.00 -14.54 -0.46
N GLY A 37 -1.30 -14.60 -0.20
CA GLY A 37 -1.98 -15.79 0.32
C GLY A 37 -2.30 -16.79 -0.79
N GLY A 38 -2.64 -18.04 -0.41
CA GLY A 38 -2.88 -19.14 -1.35
C GLY A 38 -3.98 -18.90 -2.40
N ASN A 39 -4.89 -17.96 -2.15
CA ASN A 39 -5.99 -17.59 -3.07
C ASN A 39 -5.65 -16.38 -3.97
N GLY A 40 -4.38 -15.99 -4.10
CA GLY A 40 -3.99 -14.83 -4.91
C GLY A 40 -4.31 -13.47 -4.27
N HIS A 41 -4.70 -13.47 -3.00
CA HIS A 41 -4.96 -12.27 -2.22
C HIS A 41 -3.67 -11.80 -1.56
N TRP A 42 -3.28 -10.56 -1.80
CA TRP A 42 -2.20 -9.92 -1.09
C TRP A 42 -2.70 -9.37 0.23
N ARG A 43 -1.92 -9.60 1.28
CA ARG A 43 -2.11 -9.05 2.63
C ARG A 43 -0.83 -8.31 3.00
N CYS A 44 -0.96 -7.04 3.27
CA CYS A 44 0.13 -6.18 3.71
C CYS A 44 -0.17 -5.66 5.12
N CYS A 45 0.79 -5.81 6.04
CA CYS A 45 0.67 -5.40 7.43
C CYS A 45 1.81 -4.43 7.79
N HIS A 46 1.48 -3.25 8.31
CA HIS A 46 2.47 -2.35 8.89
C HIS A 46 2.72 -2.77 10.33
N ALA A 47 3.89 -3.36 10.61
CA ALA A 47 4.18 -4.02 11.88
C ALA A 47 4.07 -3.09 13.10
N GLU A 48 4.43 -1.81 12.92
CA GLU A 48 4.52 -0.85 14.02
C GLU A 48 3.18 -0.22 14.38
N SER A 49 2.34 0.05 13.37
CA SER A 49 1.03 0.67 13.57
C SER A 49 -0.12 -0.34 13.61
N GLY A 50 0.14 -1.60 13.24
CA GLY A 50 -0.89 -2.64 13.12
C GLY A 50 -1.84 -2.44 11.94
N ILE A 51 -1.58 -1.49 11.04
CA ILE A 51 -2.46 -1.17 9.90
C ILE A 51 -2.38 -2.30 8.86
N LEU A 52 -3.55 -2.82 8.48
CA LEU A 52 -3.69 -3.92 7.53
C LEU A 52 -4.37 -3.45 6.25
N VAL A 53 -3.79 -3.81 5.11
CA VAL A 53 -4.40 -3.59 3.80
C VAL A 53 -4.33 -4.86 2.97
N GLY A 54 -5.43 -5.18 2.28
CA GLY A 54 -5.53 -6.36 1.44
C GLY A 54 -6.13 -6.06 0.08
N PHE A 55 -5.59 -6.69 -0.95
CA PHE A 55 -6.06 -6.56 -2.33
C PHE A 55 -6.02 -7.91 -3.04
N ALA A 56 -7.05 -8.18 -3.84
CA ALA A 56 -7.03 -9.32 -4.74
C ALA A 56 -6.21 -8.94 -5.98
N GLY A 57 -5.21 -9.75 -6.31
CA GLY A 57 -4.47 -9.65 -7.57
C GLY A 57 -4.80 -10.86 -8.45
N PRO A 58 -4.81 -10.71 -9.79
CA PRO A 58 -4.88 -11.88 -10.65
C PRO A 58 -3.65 -12.76 -10.38
N HIS A 59 -3.87 -14.05 -10.10
CA HIS A 59 -2.81 -15.03 -9.81
C HIS A 59 -1.66 -14.91 -10.83
N GLY A 60 -0.50 -14.42 -10.36
CA GLY A 60 0.74 -14.41 -11.14
C GLY A 60 0.77 -13.51 -12.39
N ARG A 61 -0.19 -12.58 -12.58
CA ARG A 61 -0.14 -11.60 -13.69
C ARG A 61 -0.09 -10.17 -13.17
N GLU A 62 0.81 -9.37 -13.72
CA GLU A 62 0.85 -7.93 -13.45
C GLU A 62 -0.43 -7.27 -14.00
N GLY A 63 -1.15 -6.54 -13.14
CA GLY A 63 -2.43 -5.92 -13.46
C GLY A 63 -2.66 -4.63 -12.66
N TYR A 64 -3.76 -3.94 -12.97
CA TYR A 64 -4.19 -2.76 -12.24
C TYR A 64 -5.11 -3.14 -11.08
N LEU A 65 -4.93 -2.47 -9.94
CA LEU A 65 -5.84 -2.57 -8.81
C LEU A 65 -7.22 -2.07 -9.20
N LEU A 66 -8.27 -2.76 -8.74
CA LEU A 66 -9.62 -2.24 -8.83
C LEU A 66 -9.74 -0.92 -8.05
N PRO A 67 -10.59 0.02 -8.47
CA PRO A 67 -10.76 1.31 -7.80
C PRO A 67 -11.06 1.19 -6.29
N ALA A 68 -11.78 0.15 -5.87
CA ALA A 68 -12.05 -0.12 -4.46
C ALA A 68 -10.77 -0.44 -3.66
N TYR A 69 -9.83 -1.19 -4.25
CA TYR A 69 -8.54 -1.49 -3.62
C TYR A 69 -7.61 -0.27 -3.63
N VAL A 70 -7.67 0.56 -4.67
CA VAL A 70 -6.95 1.85 -4.67
C VAL A 70 -7.46 2.75 -3.55
N LYS A 71 -8.77 2.79 -3.31
CA LYS A 71 -9.34 3.53 -2.18
C LYS A 71 -8.80 3.00 -0.84
N ARG A 72 -8.84 1.68 -0.60
CA ARG A 72 -8.31 1.07 0.64
C ARG A 72 -6.82 1.30 0.83
N LEU A 73 -6.04 1.26 -0.25
CA LEU A 73 -4.62 1.58 -0.22
C LEU A 73 -4.39 3.02 0.29
N ARG A 74 -5.16 3.98 -0.22
CA ARG A 74 -5.06 5.38 0.22
C ARG A 74 -5.46 5.56 1.68
N GLU A 75 -6.53 4.90 2.10
CA GLU A 75 -6.98 4.92 3.51
C GLU A 75 -5.90 4.36 4.44
N ALA A 76 -5.27 3.25 4.08
CA ALA A 76 -4.18 2.67 4.87
C ALA A 76 -2.96 3.62 4.96
N LEU A 77 -2.59 4.25 3.85
CA LEU A 77 -1.50 5.21 3.80
C LEU A 77 -1.78 6.48 4.60
N ALA A 78 -3.02 6.97 4.58
CA ALA A 78 -3.45 8.12 5.38
C ALA A 78 -3.48 7.76 6.88
N ALA A 79 -3.92 6.55 7.22
CA ALA A 79 -3.90 6.07 8.60
C ALA A 79 -2.47 5.95 9.15
N VAL A 80 -1.49 5.53 8.32
CA VAL A 80 -0.07 5.52 8.71
C VAL A 80 0.47 6.92 8.90
N ASP A 81 0.10 7.87 8.02
CA ASP A 81 0.50 9.27 8.20
C ASP A 81 -0.04 9.82 9.52
N GLN A 82 -1.34 9.65 9.78
CA GLN A 82 -1.97 10.08 11.02
C GLN A 82 -1.28 9.46 12.24
N TRP A 83 -0.98 8.16 12.20
CA TRP A 83 -0.26 7.47 13.28
C TRP A 83 1.11 8.10 13.57
N ARG A 84 1.85 8.50 12.53
CA ARG A 84 3.13 9.21 12.70
C ARG A 84 2.94 10.62 13.25
N GLU A 85 1.93 11.35 12.78
CA GLU A 85 1.60 12.70 13.26
C GLU A 85 1.17 12.69 14.73
N ASP A 86 0.55 11.62 15.20
CA ASP A 86 0.19 11.40 16.61
C ASP A 86 1.42 11.18 17.53
N GLY A 87 2.64 11.30 16.99
CA GLY A 87 3.90 11.16 17.74
C GLY A 87 4.35 9.71 17.92
N ASN A 88 3.73 8.76 17.21
CA ASN A 88 4.22 7.39 17.16
C ASN A 88 5.32 7.31 16.09
N GLU A 89 6.55 7.64 16.48
CA GLU A 89 7.70 7.39 15.62
C GLU A 89 8.01 5.90 15.56
N PRO A 90 8.39 5.38 14.37
CA PRO A 90 8.90 4.02 14.26
C PRO A 90 10.17 3.89 15.10
N ALA A 91 10.24 2.82 15.91
CA ALA A 91 11.28 2.62 16.93
C ALA A 91 12.60 2.12 16.33
#